data_AF-A0A5A9ZR43-F1
#
_entry.id   AF-A0A5A9ZR43-F1
#
_cell.length_a   1.000
_cell.length_b   1.000
_cell.length_c   1.000
_cell.angle_alpha   90.00
_cell.angle_beta   90.00
_cell.angle_gamma   90.00
#
_symmetry.space_group_name_H-M   'P 1'
#
loop_
_entity.id
_entity.type
_entity.pdbx_description
1 polymer ?
#
loop_
_entity_poly.entity_id
_entity_poly.type
_entity_poly.pdbx_seq_one_letter_code
_entity_poly.pdbx_strand_id
1 'polypeptide(L)'
;MPLLLGLPLAAASGALLAASFPPVGLWWTALLAIALLVVVLAPYRGTAIRARTGALLGFTSGLVFFLLLVPWVGLYVGAYASWGLSLVEALYLAAFGAGAAIILRTGLGPGARVGPRALGAVLGVAGWWSLWEWIRSSWPWGGFPWGRLAFGQADGPLLPLASLGGTPLLGFVVASVGATIGAALLLLARRKRPLRAVTSLLAVPLVTVGLVVAAPLARTGGEPTETVEIAAIQGNVPRLGLDFNAQRRAVLENHLRVTAEYADDVEDGSQTPPDIVLWPENASDISPLSDRLAGAQISALSRRLEAPILVGTVLPTGEGREATNSYLVWDGRSSGDPVVDRHDKKYIQPFGEWLPLREPLEALFPIARTAGHFVPGDGDGLVTAAGVDLGVAICFEVAFDTAAREPVSRGAQILTVPTNNATFGRSPMTYQQLAMSRVRAVEHNVPVLIAATSGVSAVIGPDGTVRAESGIFEPAVLAAQVEVGGAGTIATRLGGILQTVCCLIGLVALTWALVRTWQRPATRTEEK
;
A
#
# COMPACT_ATOMS: atom_id res chain seq x y z
N MET A 1 4.79 -31.95 -8.68
CA MET A 1 3.94 -32.63 -7.69
C MET A 1 2.62 -32.96 -8.38
N PRO A 2 1.87 -34.00 -8.01
CA PRO A 2 0.53 -34.23 -8.55
C PRO A 2 -0.36 -33.00 -8.33
N LEU A 3 -1.18 -32.64 -9.32
CA LEU A 3 -2.09 -31.49 -9.24
C LEU A 3 -3.04 -31.58 -8.02
N LEU A 4 -3.50 -32.79 -7.69
CA LEU A 4 -4.37 -33.05 -6.53
C LEU A 4 -3.74 -32.62 -5.19
N LEU A 5 -2.41 -32.62 -5.08
CA LEU A 5 -1.69 -32.12 -3.91
C LEU A 5 -1.24 -30.67 -4.09
N GLY A 6 -1.00 -30.22 -5.32
CA GLY A 6 -0.55 -28.86 -5.62
C GLY A 6 -1.61 -27.80 -5.41
N LEU A 7 -2.85 -28.05 -5.82
CA LEU A 7 -3.92 -27.06 -5.71
C LEU A 7 -4.24 -26.69 -4.24
N PRO A 8 -4.41 -27.65 -3.31
CA PRO A 8 -4.64 -27.31 -1.90
C PRO A 8 -3.48 -26.55 -1.26
N LEU A 9 -2.23 -26.91 -1.60
CA LEU A 9 -1.05 -26.22 -1.08
C LEU A 9 -0.89 -24.81 -1.68
N ALA A 10 -1.23 -24.62 -2.95
CA ALA A 10 -1.28 -23.29 -3.55
C ALA A 10 -2.38 -22.42 -2.91
N ALA A 11 -3.56 -22.98 -2.65
CA ALA A 11 -4.62 -22.30 -1.91
C ALA A 11 -4.17 -21.92 -0.49
N ALA A 12 -3.51 -22.84 0.22
CA ALA A 12 -2.95 -22.57 1.54
C ALA A 12 -1.90 -21.45 1.52
N SER A 13 -1.07 -21.37 0.47
CA SER A 13 -0.16 -20.23 0.29
C SER A 13 -0.94 -18.91 0.15
N GLY A 14 -2.01 -18.88 -0.63
CA GLY A 14 -2.85 -17.69 -0.76
C GLY A 14 -3.44 -17.24 0.59
N ALA A 15 -3.92 -18.19 1.39
CA ALA A 15 -4.44 -17.92 2.73
C ALA A 15 -3.34 -17.41 3.69
N LEU A 16 -2.13 -17.97 3.61
CA LEU A 16 -0.98 -17.50 4.39
C LEU A 16 -0.54 -16.10 3.98
N LEU A 17 -0.60 -15.74 2.69
CA LEU A 17 -0.39 -14.36 2.24
C LEU A 17 -1.44 -13.45 2.87
N ALA A 18 -2.73 -13.79 2.80
CA ALA A 18 -3.81 -12.98 3.38
C ALA A 18 -3.61 -12.75 4.89
N ALA A 19 -3.21 -13.80 5.63
CA ALA A 19 -2.92 -13.72 7.07
C ALA A 19 -1.75 -12.79 7.43
N SER A 20 -0.88 -12.45 6.48
CA SER A 20 0.21 -11.49 6.73
C SER A 20 -0.27 -10.04 6.75
N PHE A 21 -1.47 -9.77 6.25
CA PHE A 21 -2.05 -8.42 6.23
C PHE A 21 -2.99 -8.22 7.42
N PRO A 22 -3.16 -6.98 7.88
CA PRO A 22 -4.18 -6.64 8.87
C PRO A 22 -5.60 -7.06 8.41
N PRO A 23 -6.48 -7.44 9.36
CA PRO A 23 -6.31 -7.36 10.82
C PRO A 23 -5.50 -8.51 11.44
N VAL A 24 -5.12 -9.53 10.68
CA VAL A 24 -4.39 -10.68 11.23
C VAL A 24 -2.92 -10.33 11.48
N GLY A 25 -2.26 -9.68 10.51
CA GLY A 25 -0.96 -9.03 10.70
C GLY A 25 0.21 -9.97 11.04
N LEU A 26 0.08 -11.29 10.79
CA LEU A 26 1.14 -12.25 11.08
C LEU A 26 2.23 -12.19 10.01
N TRP A 27 3.10 -11.18 10.06
CA TRP A 27 4.11 -10.87 9.03
C TRP A 27 4.93 -12.07 8.52
N TRP A 28 5.22 -13.05 9.37
CA TRP A 28 6.01 -14.24 9.03
C TRP A 28 5.26 -15.23 8.13
N THR A 29 3.92 -15.19 8.06
CA THR A 29 3.15 -16.07 7.17
C THR A 29 3.41 -15.75 5.70
N ALA A 30 3.79 -14.51 5.36
CA ALA A 30 4.23 -14.16 4.01
C ALA A 30 5.47 -14.97 3.58
N LEU A 31 6.43 -15.16 4.48
CA LEU A 31 7.64 -15.96 4.23
C LEU A 31 7.26 -17.43 3.96
N LEU A 32 6.35 -17.98 4.76
CA LEU A 32 5.85 -19.34 4.60
C LEU A 32 5.03 -19.52 3.32
N ALA A 33 4.24 -18.52 2.95
CA ALA A 33 3.47 -18.55 1.72
C ALA A 33 4.39 -18.62 0.49
N ILE A 34 5.38 -17.73 0.41
CA ILE A 34 6.35 -17.76 -0.70
C ILE A 34 7.16 -19.06 -0.68
N ALA A 35 7.55 -19.56 0.50
CA ALA A 35 8.22 -20.87 0.62
C ALA A 35 7.35 -22.00 0.05
N LEU A 36 6.05 -22.00 0.38
CA LEU A 36 5.11 -22.99 -0.09
C LEU A 36 4.88 -22.89 -1.60
N LEU A 37 4.75 -21.67 -2.14
CA LEU A 37 4.72 -21.43 -3.59
C LEU A 37 5.95 -22.00 -4.29
N VAL A 38 7.15 -21.77 -3.75
CA VAL A 38 8.38 -22.36 -4.28
C VAL A 38 8.32 -23.89 -4.24
N VAL A 39 7.85 -24.49 -3.14
CA VAL A 39 7.70 -25.94 -3.02
C VAL A 39 6.75 -26.50 -4.08
N VAL A 40 5.59 -25.87 -4.32
CA VAL A 40 4.61 -26.40 -5.28
C VAL A 40 5.00 -26.15 -6.74
N LEU A 41 5.74 -25.08 -7.04
CA LEU A 41 6.19 -24.72 -8.38
C LEU A 41 7.51 -25.39 -8.79
N ALA A 42 8.27 -25.92 -7.83
CA ALA A 42 9.54 -26.59 -8.10
C ALA A 42 9.39 -28.00 -8.70
N PRO A 43 10.45 -28.53 -9.34
CA PRO A 43 10.48 -29.92 -9.80
C PRO A 43 10.26 -30.92 -8.67
N TYR A 44 9.39 -31.90 -8.90
CA TYR A 44 9.05 -32.94 -7.93
C TYR A 44 9.40 -34.31 -8.49
N ARG A 45 10.18 -35.11 -7.73
CA ARG A 45 10.64 -36.45 -8.14
C ARG A 45 11.28 -36.49 -9.55
N GLY A 46 11.99 -35.42 -9.92
CA GLY A 46 12.65 -35.30 -11.23
C GLY A 46 11.76 -34.74 -12.35
N THR A 47 10.45 -34.63 -12.13
CA THR A 47 9.51 -34.09 -13.12
C THR A 47 9.34 -32.59 -12.91
N ALA A 48 9.65 -31.82 -13.96
CA ALA A 48 9.47 -30.37 -13.97
C ALA A 48 7.99 -29.98 -14.12
N ILE A 49 7.59 -28.89 -13.47
CA ILE A 49 6.26 -28.29 -13.64
C ILE A 49 6.23 -27.55 -14.99
N ARG A 50 5.18 -27.79 -15.78
CA ARG A 50 4.96 -27.07 -17.04
C ARG A 50 4.47 -25.65 -16.73
N ALA A 51 4.80 -24.67 -17.58
CA ALA A 51 4.38 -23.27 -17.40
C ALA A 51 2.86 -23.13 -17.18
N ARG A 52 2.03 -23.83 -17.96
CA ARG A 52 0.55 -23.85 -17.77
C ARG A 52 0.09 -24.36 -16.40
N THR A 53 0.82 -25.32 -15.84
CA THR A 53 0.54 -25.86 -14.51
C THR A 53 1.00 -24.88 -13.43
N GLY A 54 2.17 -24.25 -13.64
CA GLY A 54 2.61 -23.14 -12.80
C GLY A 54 1.62 -21.99 -12.80
N ALA A 55 1.03 -21.66 -13.95
CA ALA A 55 -0.01 -20.65 -14.07
C ALA A 55 -1.25 -20.99 -13.25
N LEU A 56 -1.74 -22.22 -13.35
CA LEU A 56 -2.89 -22.66 -12.55
C LEU A 56 -2.60 -22.59 -11.04
N LEU A 57 -1.42 -23.02 -10.59
CA LEU A 57 -1.05 -22.97 -9.18
C LEU A 57 -0.90 -21.52 -8.67
N GLY A 58 -0.26 -20.66 -9.47
CA GLY A 58 -0.16 -19.23 -9.19
C GLY A 58 -1.54 -18.58 -9.10
N PHE A 59 -2.41 -18.87 -10.08
CA PHE A 59 -3.81 -18.41 -10.11
C PHE A 59 -4.57 -18.84 -8.85
N THR A 60 -4.49 -20.11 -8.46
CA THR A 60 -5.17 -20.61 -7.25
C THR A 60 -4.69 -19.88 -5.98
N SER A 61 -3.37 -19.67 -5.84
CA SER A 61 -2.83 -18.90 -4.71
C SER A 61 -3.29 -17.44 -4.74
N GLY A 62 -3.26 -16.79 -5.91
CA GLY A 62 -3.71 -15.41 -6.07
C GLY A 62 -5.20 -15.26 -5.76
N LEU A 63 -6.03 -16.16 -6.29
CA LEU A 63 -7.48 -16.09 -6.10
C LEU A 63 -7.85 -16.20 -4.62
N VAL A 64 -7.28 -17.17 -3.90
CA VAL A 64 -7.53 -17.30 -2.45
C VAL A 64 -7.00 -16.09 -1.69
N PHE A 65 -5.81 -15.60 -2.05
CA PHE A 65 -5.22 -14.42 -1.41
C PHE A 65 -6.13 -13.19 -1.53
N PHE A 66 -6.53 -12.83 -2.74
CA PHE A 66 -7.32 -11.60 -2.96
C PHE A 66 -8.77 -11.74 -2.50
N LEU A 67 -9.40 -12.91 -2.61
CA LEU A 67 -10.75 -13.13 -2.05
C LEU A 67 -10.79 -12.90 -0.53
N LEU A 68 -9.71 -13.21 0.17
CA LEU A 68 -9.59 -12.98 1.61
C LEU A 68 -9.11 -11.57 1.96
N LEU A 69 -8.28 -10.96 1.11
CA LEU A 69 -7.67 -9.65 1.38
C LEU A 69 -8.64 -8.49 1.14
N VAL A 70 -9.42 -8.53 0.05
CA VAL A 70 -10.24 -7.40 -0.43
C VAL A 70 -11.76 -7.63 -0.44
N PRO A 71 -12.37 -8.40 0.49
CA PRO A 71 -13.83 -8.56 0.51
C PRO A 71 -14.56 -7.24 0.77
N TRP A 72 -13.89 -6.27 1.40
CA TRP A 72 -14.42 -4.93 1.69
C TRP A 72 -14.78 -4.13 0.43
N VAL A 73 -14.18 -4.42 -0.73
CA VAL A 73 -14.56 -3.82 -2.01
C VAL A 73 -16.03 -4.11 -2.33
N GLY A 74 -16.53 -5.27 -1.93
CA GLY A 74 -17.90 -5.69 -2.20
C GLY A 74 -18.96 -5.05 -1.30
N LEU A 75 -18.59 -4.30 -0.26
CA LEU A 75 -19.55 -3.77 0.73
C LEU A 75 -20.45 -2.68 0.15
N TYR A 76 -19.91 -1.82 -0.72
CA TYR A 76 -20.65 -0.69 -1.28
C TYR A 76 -21.15 -0.95 -2.71
N VAL A 77 -20.29 -1.55 -3.55
CA VAL A 77 -20.61 -1.83 -4.96
C VAL A 77 -21.15 -3.24 -5.19
N GLY A 78 -21.14 -4.13 -4.18
CA GLY A 78 -21.64 -5.49 -4.26
C GLY A 78 -20.55 -6.56 -4.44
N ALA A 79 -20.81 -7.77 -3.94
CA ALA A 79 -19.81 -8.85 -3.85
C ALA A 79 -19.12 -9.21 -5.18
N TYR A 80 -19.83 -9.10 -6.30
CA TYR A 80 -19.29 -9.40 -7.63
C TYR A 80 -18.10 -8.50 -8.00
N ALA A 81 -18.03 -7.26 -7.51
CA ALA A 81 -16.90 -6.37 -7.74
C ALA A 81 -15.63 -6.91 -7.04
N SER A 82 -15.76 -7.38 -5.80
CA SER A 82 -14.65 -8.01 -5.07
C SER A 82 -14.18 -9.29 -5.75
N TRP A 83 -15.10 -10.10 -6.28
CA TRP A 83 -14.78 -11.33 -7.00
C TRP A 83 -14.11 -11.05 -8.34
N GLY A 84 -14.63 -10.07 -9.09
CA GLY A 84 -14.05 -9.63 -10.36
C GLY A 84 -12.64 -9.09 -10.18
N LEU A 85 -12.43 -8.22 -9.18
CA LEU A 85 -11.10 -7.74 -8.82
C LEU A 85 -10.19 -8.90 -8.42
N SER A 86 -10.63 -9.78 -7.51
CA SER A 86 -9.82 -10.94 -7.08
C SER A 86 -9.45 -11.86 -8.24
N LEU A 87 -10.34 -12.04 -9.23
CA LEU A 87 -10.09 -12.81 -10.44
C LEU A 87 -8.99 -12.16 -11.29
N VAL A 88 -9.10 -10.85 -11.55
CA VAL A 88 -8.09 -10.10 -12.32
C VAL A 88 -6.74 -10.14 -11.62
N GLU A 89 -6.72 -9.90 -10.31
CA GLU A 89 -5.51 -9.93 -9.50
C GLU A 89 -4.85 -11.33 -9.49
N ALA A 90 -5.66 -12.39 -9.50
CA ALA A 90 -5.18 -13.77 -9.62
C ALA A 90 -4.54 -14.08 -10.99
N LEU A 91 -4.91 -13.39 -12.07
CA LEU A 91 -4.29 -13.58 -13.38
C LEU A 91 -2.82 -13.10 -13.40
N TYR A 92 -2.49 -12.02 -12.69
CA TYR A 92 -1.10 -11.60 -12.50
C TYR A 92 -0.28 -12.68 -11.78
N LEU A 93 -0.88 -13.29 -10.76
CA LEU A 93 -0.24 -14.39 -10.01
C LEU A 93 -0.15 -15.68 -10.84
N ALA A 94 -1.06 -15.89 -11.80
CA ALA A 94 -0.95 -16.94 -12.80
C ALA A 94 0.29 -16.73 -13.68
N ALA A 95 0.47 -15.52 -14.19
CA ALA A 95 1.62 -15.19 -15.03
C ALA A 95 2.95 -15.27 -14.23
N PHE A 96 2.93 -14.85 -12.96
CA PHE A 96 4.02 -15.12 -12.01
C PHE A 96 4.33 -16.62 -11.93
N GLY A 97 3.33 -17.45 -11.61
CA GLY A 97 3.50 -18.90 -11.42
C GLY A 97 4.04 -19.62 -12.66
N ALA A 98 3.65 -19.18 -13.85
CA ALA A 98 4.17 -19.69 -15.11
C ALA A 98 5.68 -19.48 -15.25
N GLY A 99 6.17 -18.25 -15.01
CA GLY A 99 7.59 -17.91 -15.09
C GLY A 99 8.40 -18.51 -13.94
N ALA A 100 7.87 -18.48 -12.72
CA ALA A 100 8.52 -19.06 -11.54
C ALA A 100 8.76 -20.57 -11.69
N ALA A 101 7.83 -21.32 -12.29
CA ALA A 101 8.04 -22.73 -12.59
C ALA A 101 9.24 -22.98 -13.53
N ILE A 102 9.47 -22.09 -14.50
CA ILE A 102 10.60 -22.16 -15.45
C ILE A 102 11.91 -21.82 -14.73
N ILE A 103 11.93 -20.75 -13.94
CA ILE A 103 13.10 -20.33 -13.14
C ILE A 103 13.50 -21.44 -12.17
N LEU A 104 12.56 -21.96 -11.38
CA LEU A 104 12.82 -23.01 -10.40
C LEU A 104 13.26 -24.33 -11.03
N ARG A 105 12.73 -24.68 -12.22
CA ARG A 105 13.17 -25.86 -12.97
C ARG A 105 14.66 -25.85 -13.27
N THR A 106 15.20 -24.70 -13.65
CA THR A 106 16.61 -24.57 -14.06
C THR A 106 17.54 -24.39 -12.86
N GLY A 107 17.12 -23.62 -11.86
CA GLY A 107 17.88 -23.39 -10.62
C GLY A 107 17.97 -24.62 -9.72
N LEU A 108 16.84 -25.29 -9.50
CA LEU A 108 16.75 -26.46 -8.63
C LEU A 108 16.88 -27.78 -9.41
N GLY A 109 17.11 -27.76 -10.73
CA GLY A 109 17.33 -28.98 -11.50
C GLY A 109 18.63 -29.71 -11.13
N PRO A 110 18.70 -31.05 -11.28
CA PRO A 110 19.91 -31.83 -11.02
C PRO A 110 21.10 -31.38 -11.91
N GLY A 111 22.33 -31.51 -11.41
CA GLY A 111 23.58 -31.23 -12.14
C GLY A 111 24.67 -30.58 -11.28
N ALA A 112 25.82 -30.22 -11.86
CA ALA A 112 26.92 -29.55 -11.15
C ALA A 112 26.59 -28.09 -10.75
N ARG A 113 27.15 -27.57 -9.64
CA ARG A 113 26.89 -26.20 -9.13
C ARG A 113 25.43 -25.93 -8.72
N VAL A 114 24.78 -26.87 -8.02
CA VAL A 114 23.39 -26.69 -7.54
C VAL A 114 23.26 -25.48 -6.61
N GLY A 115 24.23 -25.23 -5.71
CA GLY A 115 24.17 -24.12 -4.76
C GLY A 115 24.02 -22.74 -5.43
N PRO A 116 24.98 -22.31 -6.28
CA PRO A 116 24.86 -21.03 -6.98
C PRO A 116 23.63 -20.93 -7.89
N ARG A 117 23.22 -22.04 -8.53
CA ARG A 117 22.01 -22.06 -9.36
C ARG A 117 20.72 -21.92 -8.53
N ALA A 118 20.68 -22.51 -7.33
CA ALA A 118 19.58 -22.35 -6.40
C ALA A 118 19.49 -20.91 -5.89
N LEU A 119 20.62 -20.30 -5.52
CA LEU A 119 20.67 -18.88 -5.14
C LEU A 119 20.17 -17.98 -6.28
N GLY A 120 20.64 -18.20 -7.51
CA GLY A 120 20.18 -17.46 -8.68
C GLY A 120 18.68 -17.63 -8.95
N ALA A 121 18.10 -18.81 -8.72
CA ALA A 121 16.66 -19.01 -8.85
C ALA A 121 15.85 -18.41 -7.70
N VAL A 122 16.38 -18.38 -6.48
CA VAL A 122 15.75 -17.68 -5.35
C VAL A 122 15.63 -16.20 -5.64
N LEU A 123 16.74 -15.56 -6.01
CA LEU A 123 16.75 -14.13 -6.38
C LEU A 123 15.91 -13.88 -7.64
N GLY A 124 15.95 -14.81 -8.60
CA GLY A 124 15.12 -14.75 -9.81
C GLY A 124 13.63 -14.83 -9.53
N VAL A 125 13.19 -15.70 -8.61
CA VAL A 125 11.78 -15.79 -8.19
C VAL A 125 11.37 -14.51 -7.46
N ALA A 126 12.22 -13.98 -6.58
CA ALA A 126 11.94 -12.72 -5.90
C ALA A 126 11.84 -11.54 -6.88
N GLY A 127 12.76 -11.42 -7.83
CA GLY A 127 12.70 -10.39 -8.87
C GLY A 127 11.51 -10.56 -9.81
N TRP A 128 11.13 -11.80 -10.10
CA TRP A 128 9.94 -12.11 -10.88
C TRP A 128 8.64 -11.77 -10.13
N TRP A 129 8.62 -11.96 -8.81
CA TRP A 129 7.55 -11.46 -7.95
C TRP A 129 7.46 -9.93 -8.01
N SER A 130 8.59 -9.24 -7.82
CA SER A 130 8.66 -7.77 -7.88
C SER A 130 8.16 -7.22 -9.22
N LEU A 131 8.42 -7.90 -10.34
CA LEU A 131 7.90 -7.51 -11.65
C LEU A 131 6.37 -7.59 -11.71
N TRP A 132 5.78 -8.72 -11.33
CA TRP A 132 4.33 -8.89 -11.40
C TRP A 132 3.59 -8.05 -10.36
N GLU A 133 4.21 -7.83 -9.21
CA GLU A 133 3.72 -6.88 -8.21
C GLU A 133 3.73 -5.45 -8.76
N TRP A 134 4.79 -5.03 -9.45
CA TRP A 134 4.87 -3.71 -10.09
C TRP A 134 3.86 -3.54 -11.22
N ILE A 135 3.77 -4.50 -12.15
CA ILE A 135 2.80 -4.44 -13.26
C ILE A 135 1.39 -4.27 -12.70
N ARG A 136 1.00 -5.09 -11.73
CA ARG A 136 -0.31 -5.03 -11.07
C ARG A 136 -0.55 -3.71 -10.33
N SER A 137 0.50 -3.14 -9.73
CA SER A 137 0.45 -1.85 -9.04
C SER A 137 0.49 -0.63 -9.97
N SER A 138 0.60 -0.81 -11.29
CA SER A 138 0.72 0.30 -12.26
C SER A 138 -0.21 0.18 -13.46
N TRP A 139 -0.73 -1.01 -13.75
CA TRP A 139 -1.53 -1.28 -14.93
C TRP A 139 -2.63 -2.32 -14.66
N PRO A 140 -3.81 -2.19 -15.29
CA PRO A 140 -4.30 -1.04 -16.05
C PRO A 140 -4.80 0.11 -15.14
N TRP A 141 -5.04 1.29 -15.73
CA TRP A 141 -5.69 2.45 -15.07
C TRP A 141 -5.03 2.92 -13.77
N GLY A 142 -3.70 2.93 -13.74
CA GLY A 142 -2.94 3.25 -12.53
C GLY A 142 -2.68 2.05 -11.63
N GLY A 143 -3.37 0.91 -11.82
CA GLY A 143 -3.13 -0.34 -11.11
C GLY A 143 -3.74 -0.40 -9.71
N PHE A 144 -3.44 -1.50 -9.01
CA PHE A 144 -3.96 -1.80 -7.67
C PHE A 144 -2.83 -2.25 -6.74
N PRO A 145 -2.14 -1.35 -6.03
CA PRO A 145 -1.01 -1.69 -5.18
C PRO A 145 -1.38 -2.43 -3.89
N TRP A 146 -2.65 -2.72 -3.64
CA TRP A 146 -3.06 -3.48 -2.45
C TRP A 146 -2.46 -4.89 -2.49
N GLY A 147 -2.09 -5.46 -1.35
CA GLY A 147 -1.54 -6.81 -1.29
C GLY A 147 -0.06 -6.95 -1.71
N ARG A 148 0.67 -5.83 -1.88
CA ARG A 148 2.14 -5.88 -1.98
C ARG A 148 2.75 -6.46 -0.72
N LEU A 149 3.75 -7.33 -0.86
CA LEU A 149 4.36 -8.03 0.28
C LEU A 149 4.88 -7.08 1.37
N ALA A 150 5.37 -5.91 0.95
CA ALA A 150 5.89 -4.88 1.84
C ALA A 150 4.87 -4.45 2.92
N PHE A 151 3.59 -4.30 2.55
CA PHE A 151 2.56 -3.82 3.48
C PHE A 151 2.14 -4.86 4.52
N GLY A 152 2.43 -6.15 4.29
CA GLY A 152 2.29 -7.20 5.30
C GLY A 152 3.44 -7.25 6.31
N GLN A 153 4.41 -6.32 6.24
CA GLN A 153 5.58 -6.27 7.12
C GLN A 153 5.58 -5.08 8.08
N ALA A 154 4.45 -4.36 8.23
CA ALA A 154 4.38 -3.20 9.13
C ALA A 154 4.74 -3.52 10.60
N ASP A 155 4.52 -4.76 11.05
CA ASP A 155 4.93 -5.25 12.37
C ASP A 155 6.16 -6.18 12.33
N GLY A 156 6.76 -6.34 11.15
CA GLY A 156 7.84 -7.29 10.91
C GLY A 156 9.22 -6.71 11.18
N PRO A 157 10.20 -7.55 11.56
CA PRO A 157 11.58 -7.11 11.78
C PRO A 157 12.28 -6.65 10.48
N LEU A 158 11.65 -6.87 9.32
CA LEU A 158 12.15 -6.44 8.02
C LEU A 158 11.71 -5.00 7.67
N LEU A 159 10.77 -4.40 8.41
CA LEU A 159 10.27 -3.04 8.15
C LEU A 159 11.38 -2.01 7.92
N PRO A 160 12.49 -1.97 8.68
CA PRO A 160 13.55 -0.99 8.48
C PRO A 160 14.13 -0.97 7.06
N LEU A 161 14.04 -2.09 6.31
CA LEU A 161 14.52 -2.17 4.93
C LEU A 161 13.75 -1.23 3.97
N ALA A 162 12.56 -0.77 4.34
CA ALA A 162 11.84 0.24 3.59
C ALA A 162 12.64 1.55 3.45
N SER A 163 13.44 1.93 4.45
CA SER A 163 14.30 3.12 4.38
C SER A 163 15.45 2.99 3.36
N LEU A 164 15.86 1.78 3.02
CA LEU A 164 16.98 1.52 2.10
C LEU A 164 16.56 1.52 0.63
N GLY A 165 15.40 0.93 0.32
CA GLY A 165 14.96 0.76 -1.06
C GLY A 165 13.45 0.70 -1.26
N GLY A 166 12.72 1.23 -0.29
CA GLY A 166 11.26 1.36 -0.32
C GLY A 166 10.52 0.04 -0.25
N THR A 167 9.22 0.12 -0.57
CA THR A 167 8.38 -1.07 -0.74
C THR A 167 8.95 -2.07 -1.77
N PRO A 168 9.65 -1.67 -2.87
CA PRO A 168 10.23 -2.63 -3.80
C PRO A 168 11.29 -3.55 -3.16
N LEU A 169 12.24 -2.96 -2.43
CA LEU A 169 13.30 -3.75 -1.78
C LEU A 169 12.75 -4.60 -0.64
N LEU A 170 11.85 -4.05 0.18
CA LEU A 170 11.23 -4.79 1.27
C LEU A 170 10.46 -6.01 0.72
N GLY A 171 9.63 -5.83 -0.29
CA GLY A 171 8.91 -6.93 -0.95
C GLY A 171 9.87 -7.96 -1.58
N PHE A 172 10.93 -7.50 -2.25
CA PHE A 172 11.96 -8.38 -2.83
C PHE A 172 12.67 -9.23 -1.77
N VAL A 173 13.01 -8.66 -0.61
CA VAL A 173 13.67 -9.38 0.49
C VAL A 173 12.73 -10.39 1.12
N VAL A 174 11.47 -10.05 1.37
CA VAL A 174 10.44 -10.99 1.86
C VAL A 174 10.33 -12.18 0.91
N ALA A 175 10.20 -11.93 -0.39
CA ALA A 175 10.13 -12.98 -1.40
C ALA A 175 11.42 -13.81 -1.46
N SER A 176 12.59 -13.18 -1.35
CA SER A 176 13.90 -13.88 -1.36
C SER A 176 14.09 -14.78 -0.16
N VAL A 177 13.72 -14.34 1.05
CA VAL A 177 13.81 -15.12 2.28
C VAL A 177 12.81 -16.29 2.23
N GLY A 178 11.56 -16.04 1.87
CA GLY A 178 10.57 -17.10 1.69
C GLY A 178 10.99 -18.12 0.64
N ALA A 179 11.48 -17.67 -0.52
CA ALA A 179 11.98 -18.55 -1.57
C ALA A 179 13.21 -19.36 -1.13
N THR A 180 14.08 -18.76 -0.30
CA THR A 180 15.22 -19.45 0.32
C THR A 180 14.75 -20.60 1.21
N ILE A 181 13.74 -20.37 2.06
CA ILE A 181 13.17 -21.41 2.93
C ILE A 181 12.64 -22.57 2.08
N GLY A 182 11.81 -22.27 1.07
CA GLY A 182 11.25 -23.29 0.17
C GLY A 182 12.33 -24.07 -0.59
N ALA A 183 13.33 -23.37 -1.15
CA ALA A 183 14.44 -23.99 -1.86
C ALA A 183 15.30 -24.87 -0.94
N ALA A 184 15.60 -24.40 0.27
CA ALA A 184 16.38 -25.15 1.26
C ALA A 184 15.65 -26.44 1.67
N LEU A 185 14.35 -26.38 1.95
CA LEU A 185 13.54 -27.57 2.26
C LEU A 185 13.60 -28.61 1.13
N LEU A 186 13.44 -28.17 -0.12
CA LEU A 186 13.51 -29.05 -1.29
C LEU A 186 14.90 -29.66 -1.50
N LEU A 187 15.97 -28.92 -1.19
CA LEU A 187 17.34 -29.39 -1.33
C LEU A 187 17.72 -30.36 -0.20
N LEU A 188 17.32 -30.08 1.04
CA LEU A 188 17.52 -30.96 2.19
C LEU A 188 16.78 -32.29 2.03
N ALA A 189 15.59 -32.26 1.44
CA ALA A 189 14.84 -33.48 1.11
C ALA A 189 15.54 -34.37 0.08
N ARG A 190 16.57 -33.88 -0.63
CA ARG A 190 17.36 -34.68 -1.58
C ARG A 190 18.50 -35.39 -0.82
N ARG A 191 18.49 -36.73 -0.85
CA ARG A 191 19.48 -37.58 -0.16
C ARG A 191 20.94 -37.45 -0.62
N LYS A 192 21.24 -36.72 -1.71
CA LYS A 192 22.61 -36.59 -2.25
C LYS A 192 23.21 -35.21 -2.00
N ARG A 193 24.13 -35.12 -1.03
CA ARG A 193 24.98 -33.95 -0.69
C ARG A 193 24.22 -32.61 -0.53
N PRO A 194 23.20 -32.53 0.34
CA PRO A 194 22.37 -31.32 0.47
C PRO A 194 23.13 -30.12 1.06
N LEU A 195 24.08 -30.36 1.95
CA LEU A 195 24.77 -29.33 2.74
C LEU A 195 25.45 -28.26 1.87
N ARG A 196 26.23 -28.64 0.85
CA ARG A 196 26.93 -27.68 -0.03
C ARG A 196 25.98 -26.82 -0.89
N ALA A 197 24.77 -27.32 -1.16
CA ALA A 197 23.79 -26.56 -1.92
C ALA A 197 23.04 -25.57 -1.02
N VAL A 198 22.78 -25.96 0.22
CA VAL A 198 22.12 -25.13 1.24
C VAL A 198 23.04 -24.04 1.78
N THR A 199 24.35 -24.27 1.89
CA THR A 199 25.31 -23.25 2.35
C THR A 199 25.31 -22.00 1.47
N SER A 200 25.14 -22.14 0.15
CA SER A 200 25.02 -20.97 -0.75
C SER A 200 23.77 -20.14 -0.47
N LEU A 201 22.71 -20.76 0.04
CA LEU A 201 21.47 -20.06 0.37
C LEU A 201 21.56 -19.25 1.67
N LEU A 202 22.52 -19.56 2.56
CA LEU A 202 22.76 -18.78 3.78
C LEU A 202 23.18 -17.34 3.49
N ALA A 203 23.66 -17.04 2.28
CA ALA A 203 23.96 -15.68 1.87
C ALA A 203 22.73 -14.75 1.96
N VAL A 204 21.52 -15.25 1.66
CA VAL A 204 20.30 -14.43 1.71
C VAL A 204 20.00 -13.94 3.13
N PRO A 205 19.79 -14.81 4.14
CA PRO A 205 19.52 -14.34 5.50
C PRO A 205 20.69 -13.54 6.09
N LEU A 206 21.96 -13.88 5.78
CA LEU A 206 23.11 -13.09 6.25
C LEU A 206 23.11 -11.66 5.70
N VAL A 207 22.87 -11.50 4.40
CA VAL A 207 22.74 -10.18 3.77
C VAL A 207 21.51 -9.45 4.31
N THR A 208 20.38 -10.12 4.47
CA THR A 208 19.17 -9.53 5.06
C THR A 208 19.44 -8.98 6.46
N VAL A 209 20.08 -9.74 7.34
CA VAL A 209 20.45 -9.27 8.69
C VAL A 209 21.40 -8.07 8.60
N GLY A 210 22.42 -8.13 7.74
CA GLY A 210 23.33 -7.01 7.51
C GLY A 210 22.61 -5.73 7.05
N LEU A 211 21.64 -5.86 6.13
CA LEU A 211 20.84 -4.74 5.65
C LEU A 211 19.91 -4.18 6.74
N VAL A 212 19.28 -5.03 7.55
CA VAL A 212 18.42 -4.57 8.67
C VAL A 212 19.27 -3.80 9.70
N VAL A 213 20.44 -4.31 10.05
CA VAL A 213 21.37 -3.63 10.98
C VAL A 213 21.87 -2.30 10.41
N ALA A 214 22.07 -2.22 9.09
CA ALA A 214 22.53 -1.01 8.41
C ALA A 214 21.39 0.00 8.11
N ALA A 215 20.11 -0.39 8.20
CA ALA A 215 18.98 0.44 7.82
C ALA A 215 18.91 1.81 8.54
N PRO A 216 19.28 1.95 9.82
CA PRO A 216 19.34 3.28 10.46
C PRO A 216 20.30 4.26 9.77
N LEU A 217 21.35 3.76 9.09
CA LEU A 217 22.30 4.56 8.32
C LEU A 217 21.70 5.07 6.99
N ALA A 218 20.49 4.63 6.64
CA ALA A 218 19.80 5.04 5.42
C ALA A 218 19.14 6.41 5.54
N ARG A 219 19.07 7.00 6.73
CA ARG A 219 18.55 8.37 6.91
C ARG A 219 19.43 9.36 6.17
N THR A 220 18.80 10.27 5.45
CA THR A 220 19.50 11.30 4.68
C THR A 220 19.17 12.72 5.11
N GLY A 221 18.10 12.89 5.88
CA GLY A 221 17.81 14.12 6.60
C GLY A 221 18.73 14.29 7.81
N GLY A 222 18.70 15.49 8.41
CA GLY A 222 19.39 15.76 9.67
C GLY A 222 18.69 15.11 10.86
N GLU A 223 19.11 15.47 12.07
CA GLU A 223 18.27 15.23 13.25
C GLU A 223 17.06 16.17 13.23
N PRO A 224 15.90 15.78 13.80
CA PRO A 224 14.78 16.69 13.93
C PRO A 224 15.19 17.96 14.68
N THR A 225 14.75 19.11 14.18
CA THR A 225 15.17 20.43 14.69
C THR A 225 14.03 21.19 15.36
N GLU A 226 12.78 20.83 15.04
CA GLU A 226 11.58 21.55 15.44
C GLU A 226 10.45 20.57 15.79
N THR A 227 9.49 21.04 16.56
CA THR A 227 8.28 20.31 16.91
C THR A 227 7.06 21.10 16.45
N VAL A 228 6.05 20.39 15.95
CA VAL A 228 4.78 20.98 15.47
C VAL A 228 3.64 20.32 16.25
N GLU A 229 2.75 21.12 16.81
CA GLU A 229 1.51 20.65 17.47
C GLU A 229 0.42 20.44 16.43
N ILE A 230 -0.10 19.21 16.33
CA ILE A 230 -1.12 18.88 15.32
C ILE A 230 -2.33 18.24 15.97
N ALA A 231 -3.51 18.65 15.52
CA ALA A 231 -4.78 18.03 15.90
C ALA A 231 -5.45 17.37 14.69
N ALA A 232 -5.53 16.04 14.67
CA ALA A 232 -6.35 15.31 13.71
C ALA A 232 -7.77 15.11 14.25
N ILE A 233 -8.75 15.63 13.53
CA ILE A 233 -10.16 15.64 13.93
C ILE A 233 -10.91 14.50 13.24
N GLN A 234 -11.62 13.70 14.01
CA GLN A 234 -12.49 12.63 13.51
C GLN A 234 -13.94 12.97 13.88
N GLY A 235 -14.73 13.42 12.90
CA GLY A 235 -16.11 13.85 13.13
C GLY A 235 -17.12 12.69 13.24
N ASN A 236 -16.83 11.54 12.62
CA ASN A 236 -17.77 10.44 12.40
C ASN A 236 -18.90 10.77 11.40
N VAL A 237 -19.63 9.73 10.97
CA VAL A 237 -20.81 9.84 10.09
C VAL A 237 -22.13 9.71 10.86
N PRO A 238 -23.23 10.33 10.39
CA PRO A 238 -24.55 10.16 10.98
C PRO A 238 -25.06 8.71 10.86
N ARG A 239 -26.02 8.31 11.72
CA ARG A 239 -26.70 7.01 11.62
C ARG A 239 -27.54 6.93 10.33
N LEU A 240 -27.67 5.72 9.77
CA LEU A 240 -28.45 5.43 8.54
C LEU A 240 -29.86 6.04 8.58
N GLY A 241 -30.31 6.64 7.47
CA GLY A 241 -31.70 7.12 7.29
C GLY A 241 -31.85 8.52 6.69
N LEU A 242 -30.76 9.27 6.50
CA LEU A 242 -30.77 10.59 5.86
C LEU A 242 -30.63 10.49 4.33
N ASP A 243 -31.19 11.45 3.59
CA ASP A 243 -30.91 11.61 2.16
C ASP A 243 -29.46 12.08 1.91
N PHE A 244 -29.00 12.01 0.66
CA PHE A 244 -27.61 12.30 0.30
C PHE A 244 -27.15 13.71 0.72
N ASN A 245 -27.97 14.75 0.55
CA ASN A 245 -27.57 16.12 0.89
C ASN A 245 -27.56 16.35 2.41
N ALA A 246 -28.54 15.79 3.12
CA ALA A 246 -28.59 15.82 4.57
C ALA A 246 -27.41 15.07 5.21
N GLN A 247 -26.96 13.96 4.61
CA GLN A 247 -25.75 13.26 5.06
C GLN A 247 -24.49 14.12 4.90
N ARG A 248 -24.28 14.74 3.73
CA ARG A 248 -23.13 15.62 3.48
C ARG A 248 -23.02 16.76 4.49
N ARG A 249 -24.14 17.42 4.74
CA ARG A 249 -24.27 18.49 5.74
C ARG A 249 -23.96 17.99 7.15
N ALA A 250 -24.52 16.85 7.55
CA ALA A 250 -24.32 16.28 8.88
C ALA A 250 -22.85 15.86 9.12
N VAL A 251 -22.15 15.34 8.11
CA VAL A 251 -20.71 15.03 8.22
C VAL A 251 -19.90 16.30 8.47
N LEU A 252 -20.17 17.40 7.74
CA LEU A 252 -19.54 18.69 8.00
C LEU A 252 -19.85 19.20 9.42
N GLU A 253 -21.11 19.19 9.82
CA GLU A 253 -21.55 19.64 11.15
C GLU A 253 -20.89 18.84 12.27
N ASN A 254 -20.65 17.53 12.06
CA ASN A 254 -19.91 16.69 12.99
C ASN A 254 -18.46 17.14 13.17
N HIS A 255 -17.72 17.42 12.09
CA HIS A 255 -16.33 17.88 12.17
C HIS A 255 -16.24 19.28 12.78
N LEU A 256 -17.17 20.17 12.43
CA LEU A 256 -17.30 21.49 13.04
C LEU A 256 -17.50 21.37 14.56
N ARG A 257 -18.41 20.50 15.01
CA ARG A 257 -18.69 20.27 16.42
C ARG A 257 -17.46 19.75 17.18
N VAL A 258 -16.82 18.70 16.68
CA VAL A 258 -15.63 18.12 17.35
C VAL A 258 -14.46 19.13 17.38
N THR A 259 -14.30 19.92 16.32
CA THR A 259 -13.28 20.98 16.29
C THR A 259 -13.62 22.11 17.27
N ALA A 260 -14.90 22.45 17.43
CA ALA A 260 -15.35 23.45 18.40
C ALA A 260 -15.12 22.98 19.84
N GLU A 261 -15.43 21.72 20.15
CA GLU A 261 -15.15 21.07 21.45
C GLU A 261 -13.64 21.11 21.74
N TYR A 262 -12.80 20.75 20.78
CA TYR A 262 -11.35 20.87 20.95
C TYR A 262 -10.87 22.32 21.14
N ALA A 263 -11.51 23.29 20.48
CA ALA A 263 -11.21 24.71 20.71
C ALA A 263 -11.61 25.17 22.11
N ASP A 264 -12.73 24.66 22.66
CA ASP A 264 -13.12 24.90 24.06
C ASP A 264 -12.02 24.36 25.01
N ASP A 265 -11.54 23.14 24.76
CA ASP A 265 -10.48 22.49 25.54
C ASP A 265 -9.12 23.24 25.44
N VAL A 266 -8.82 23.87 24.31
CA VAL A 266 -7.61 24.70 24.15
C VAL A 266 -7.75 26.01 24.94
N GLU A 267 -8.92 26.66 24.88
CA GLU A 267 -9.17 27.93 25.58
C GLU A 267 -9.19 27.79 27.11
N ASP A 268 -9.66 26.64 27.63
CA ASP A 268 -9.65 26.35 29.07
C ASP A 268 -8.31 25.82 29.59
N GLY A 269 -7.37 25.53 28.67
CA GLY A 269 -6.02 25.07 28.96
C GLY A 269 -5.90 23.56 29.23
N SER A 270 -6.94 22.78 28.97
CA SER A 270 -6.89 21.31 29.07
C SER A 270 -6.17 20.65 27.87
N GLN A 271 -6.08 21.35 26.74
CA GLN A 271 -5.34 20.94 25.55
C GLN A 271 -4.31 22.00 25.12
N THR A 272 -3.24 21.54 24.47
CA THR A 272 -2.24 22.45 23.88
C THR A 272 -2.80 23.02 22.57
N PRO A 273 -2.64 24.34 22.30
CA PRO A 273 -3.02 24.93 21.02
C PRO A 273 -2.33 24.23 19.84
N PRO A 274 -3.05 23.87 18.77
CA PRO A 274 -2.43 23.28 17.59
C PRO A 274 -1.74 24.36 16.75
N ASP A 275 -0.65 24.00 16.06
CA ASP A 275 -0.13 24.78 14.93
C ASP A 275 -0.91 24.48 13.65
N ILE A 276 -1.42 23.26 13.50
CA ILE A 276 -2.15 22.78 12.32
C ILE A 276 -3.29 21.85 12.74
N VAL A 277 -4.47 22.02 12.12
CA VAL A 277 -5.61 21.11 12.31
C VAL A 277 -5.85 20.32 11.02
N LEU A 278 -6.01 19.00 11.13
CA LEU A 278 -6.25 18.11 10.01
C LEU A 278 -7.68 17.58 10.06
N TRP A 279 -8.47 17.84 9.02
CA TRP A 279 -9.73 17.16 8.80
C TRP A 279 -9.56 15.98 7.82
N PRO A 280 -10.47 14.99 7.85
CA PRO A 280 -10.44 13.85 6.94
C PRO A 280 -10.80 14.21 5.50
N GLU A 281 -10.66 13.21 4.61
CA GLU A 281 -11.16 13.27 3.24
C GLU A 281 -12.69 13.43 3.27
N ASN A 282 -13.22 14.30 2.40
CA ASN A 282 -14.65 14.56 2.30
C ASN A 282 -15.31 14.97 3.64
N ALA A 283 -14.54 15.53 4.58
CA ALA A 283 -15.08 16.14 5.81
C ALA A 283 -16.11 17.23 5.49
N SER A 284 -15.97 17.87 4.33
CA SER A 284 -16.94 18.78 3.75
C SER A 284 -17.30 18.36 2.33
N ASP A 285 -18.26 17.44 2.17
CA ASP A 285 -18.83 17.14 0.83
C ASP A 285 -19.66 18.30 0.25
N ILE A 286 -19.93 19.32 1.07
CA ILE A 286 -20.40 20.64 0.64
C ILE A 286 -19.15 21.52 0.54
N SER A 287 -18.82 22.03 -0.65
CA SER A 287 -17.62 22.85 -0.78
C SER A 287 -17.72 24.13 0.04
N PRO A 288 -16.73 24.44 0.90
CA PRO A 288 -16.72 25.69 1.66
C PRO A 288 -16.46 26.92 0.77
N LEU A 289 -16.06 26.71 -0.49
CA LEU A 289 -15.94 27.76 -1.49
C LEU A 289 -17.29 28.16 -2.09
N SER A 290 -18.25 27.22 -2.16
CA SER A 290 -19.58 27.48 -2.71
C SER A 290 -20.64 27.73 -1.63
N ASP A 291 -20.49 27.13 -0.45
CA ASP A 291 -21.35 27.37 0.72
C ASP A 291 -20.69 28.37 1.68
N ARG A 292 -21.22 29.61 1.66
CA ARG A 292 -20.70 30.71 2.49
C ARG A 292 -20.81 30.43 3.99
N LEU A 293 -21.83 29.68 4.43
CA LEU A 293 -21.99 29.37 5.85
C LEU A 293 -20.93 28.36 6.29
N ALA A 294 -20.71 27.31 5.49
CA ALA A 294 -19.63 26.35 5.74
C ALA A 294 -18.26 27.05 5.82
N GLY A 295 -17.92 27.87 4.82
CA GLY A 295 -16.68 28.65 4.81
C GLY A 295 -16.54 29.60 6.00
N ALA A 296 -17.63 30.28 6.42
CA ALA A 296 -17.62 31.16 7.58
C ALA A 296 -17.39 30.40 8.90
N GLN A 297 -18.00 29.22 9.08
CA GLN A 297 -17.83 28.39 10.27
C GLN A 297 -16.41 27.83 10.38
N ILE A 298 -15.84 27.34 9.27
CA ILE A 298 -14.44 26.88 9.22
C ILE A 298 -13.48 28.04 9.53
N SER A 299 -13.73 29.22 8.94
CA SER A 299 -12.92 30.40 9.20
C SER A 299 -12.98 30.86 10.66
N ALA A 300 -14.16 30.72 11.30
CA ALA A 300 -14.32 31.06 12.72
C ALA A 300 -13.49 30.13 13.61
N LEU A 301 -13.51 28.82 13.34
CA LEU A 301 -12.71 27.85 14.09
C LEU A 301 -11.20 28.03 13.85
N SER A 302 -10.79 28.27 12.61
CA SER A 302 -9.39 28.56 12.28
C SER A 302 -8.87 29.80 13.02
N ARG A 303 -9.66 30.87 13.10
CA ARG A 303 -9.30 32.06 13.90
C ARG A 303 -9.29 31.78 15.41
N ARG A 304 -10.23 30.99 15.90
CA ARG A 304 -10.37 30.65 17.32
C ARG A 304 -9.20 29.82 17.83
N LEU A 305 -8.75 28.84 17.04
CA LEU A 305 -7.58 28.01 17.32
C LEU A 305 -6.25 28.67 16.93
N GLU A 306 -6.31 29.85 16.31
CA GLU A 306 -5.16 30.55 15.73
C GLU A 306 -4.32 29.71 14.74
N ALA A 307 -4.95 28.73 14.06
CA ALA A 307 -4.27 27.74 13.21
C ALA A 307 -5.01 27.52 11.87
N PRO A 308 -4.29 27.21 10.76
CA PRO A 308 -4.91 26.73 9.54
C PRO A 308 -5.54 25.35 9.74
N ILE A 309 -6.65 25.11 9.03
CA ILE A 309 -7.34 23.83 8.98
C ILE A 309 -7.16 23.24 7.58
N LEU A 310 -6.63 22.03 7.47
CA LEU A 310 -6.60 21.30 6.21
C LEU A 310 -7.94 20.58 6.02
N VAL A 311 -8.71 21.01 5.02
CA VAL A 311 -10.10 20.61 4.80
C VAL A 311 -10.23 19.72 3.56
N GLY A 312 -10.67 18.48 3.76
CA GLY A 312 -11.08 17.58 2.66
C GLY A 312 -12.44 17.95 2.11
N THR A 313 -12.51 18.23 0.81
CA THR A 313 -13.72 18.67 0.12
C THR A 313 -13.76 18.19 -1.34
N VAL A 314 -14.94 18.25 -1.95
CA VAL A 314 -15.14 18.00 -3.38
C VAL A 314 -15.32 19.33 -4.13
N LEU A 315 -14.55 19.56 -5.19
CA LEU A 315 -14.59 20.79 -5.99
C LEU A 315 -15.00 20.51 -7.44
N PRO A 316 -16.10 21.09 -7.94
CA PRO A 316 -16.48 21.00 -9.35
C PRO A 316 -15.38 21.55 -10.26
N THR A 317 -15.10 20.90 -11.39
CA THR A 317 -14.14 21.38 -12.40
C THR A 317 -14.77 22.23 -13.50
N GLY A 318 -16.10 22.40 -13.46
CA GLY A 318 -16.90 23.17 -14.40
C GLY A 318 -18.39 22.99 -14.13
N GLU A 319 -19.23 23.24 -15.14
CA GLU A 319 -20.70 23.06 -15.05
C GLU A 319 -21.15 21.58 -15.20
N GLY A 320 -20.21 20.67 -15.50
CA GLY A 320 -20.46 19.25 -15.68
C GLY A 320 -20.59 18.46 -14.38
N ARG A 321 -20.55 17.13 -14.50
CA ARG A 321 -20.55 16.20 -13.35
C ARG A 321 -19.15 15.96 -12.77
N GLU A 322 -18.12 16.45 -13.47
CA GLU A 322 -16.73 16.26 -13.09
C GLU A 322 -16.36 17.11 -11.88
N ALA A 323 -15.56 16.53 -11.01
CA ALA A 323 -15.07 17.17 -9.81
C ALA A 323 -13.68 16.63 -9.43
N THR A 324 -12.97 17.36 -8.58
CA THR A 324 -11.75 16.90 -7.91
C THR A 324 -12.05 16.61 -6.45
N ASN A 325 -11.35 15.62 -5.91
CA ASN A 325 -11.26 15.38 -4.48
C ASN A 325 -10.03 16.16 -3.98
N SER A 326 -10.25 17.16 -3.13
CA SER A 326 -9.29 18.22 -2.83
C SER A 326 -9.04 18.34 -1.33
N TYR A 327 -7.81 18.67 -0.97
CA TYR A 327 -7.39 19.01 0.39
C TYR A 327 -6.91 20.45 0.42
N LEU A 328 -7.69 21.34 1.04
CA LEU A 328 -7.45 22.78 1.06
C LEU A 328 -6.74 23.18 2.35
N VAL A 329 -5.67 23.96 2.27
CA VAL A 329 -5.14 24.65 3.45
C VAL A 329 -5.97 25.91 3.67
N TRP A 330 -6.86 25.88 4.66
CA TRP A 330 -7.77 26.96 4.99
C TRP A 330 -7.26 27.76 6.20
N ASP A 331 -6.83 29.00 5.98
CA ASP A 331 -6.44 29.94 7.03
C ASP A 331 -7.47 31.07 7.15
N GLY A 332 -8.33 30.98 8.18
CA GLY A 332 -9.36 31.98 8.47
C GLY A 332 -8.81 33.32 8.96
N ARG A 333 -7.49 33.42 9.21
CA ARG A 333 -6.77 34.64 9.60
C ARG A 333 -6.15 35.35 8.39
N SER A 334 -6.09 34.69 7.22
CA SER A 334 -5.63 35.30 5.97
C SER A 334 -6.45 36.55 5.66
N SER A 335 -5.77 37.64 5.28
CA SER A 335 -6.42 38.90 4.92
C SER A 335 -7.11 38.87 3.55
N GLY A 336 -6.88 37.81 2.76
CA GLY A 336 -7.39 37.66 1.40
C GLY A 336 -8.25 36.41 1.25
N ASP A 337 -7.88 35.55 0.30
CA ASP A 337 -8.49 34.22 0.16
C ASP A 337 -8.13 33.38 1.41
N PRO A 338 -9.11 32.77 2.10
CA PRO A 338 -8.81 31.84 3.18
C PRO A 338 -8.12 30.56 2.67
N VAL A 339 -8.24 30.19 1.39
CA VAL A 339 -7.48 29.06 0.84
C VAL A 339 -6.09 29.55 0.44
N VAL A 340 -5.08 29.16 1.21
CA VAL A 340 -3.68 29.59 0.99
C VAL A 340 -2.85 28.58 0.20
N ASP A 341 -3.28 27.31 0.19
CA ASP A 341 -2.67 26.23 -0.60
C ASP A 341 -3.67 25.09 -0.82
N ARG A 342 -3.39 24.16 -1.75
CA ARG A 342 -4.29 23.08 -2.13
C ARG A 342 -3.58 21.91 -2.79
N HIS A 343 -4.01 20.70 -2.43
CA HIS A 343 -3.71 19.47 -3.16
C HIS A 343 -4.99 18.86 -3.78
N ASP A 344 -4.88 18.38 -5.02
CA ASP A 344 -5.93 17.60 -5.70
C ASP A 344 -5.47 16.16 -5.90
N LYS A 345 -6.34 15.22 -5.50
CA LYS A 345 -6.10 13.77 -5.57
C LYS A 345 -5.66 13.36 -6.98
N LYS A 346 -4.53 12.68 -7.08
CA LYS A 346 -3.91 12.26 -8.35
C LYS A 346 -4.23 10.82 -8.69
N TYR A 347 -4.20 9.91 -7.72
CA TYR A 347 -4.56 8.50 -7.93
C TYR A 347 -6.02 8.24 -7.57
N ILE A 348 -6.86 8.36 -8.59
CA ILE A 348 -8.30 8.16 -8.49
C ILE A 348 -8.64 6.67 -8.45
N GLN A 349 -9.46 6.25 -7.49
CA GLN A 349 -9.87 4.85 -7.35
C GLN A 349 -10.79 4.42 -8.51
N PRO A 350 -10.38 3.44 -9.34
CA PRO A 350 -11.24 2.90 -10.40
C PRO A 350 -12.47 2.20 -9.83
N PHE A 351 -13.58 2.24 -10.58
CA PHE A 351 -14.90 1.68 -10.28
C PHE A 351 -15.65 2.29 -9.09
N GLY A 352 -14.98 3.09 -8.25
CA GLY A 352 -15.59 3.86 -7.17
C GLY A 352 -15.67 5.35 -7.50
N GLU A 353 -14.53 6.01 -7.57
CA GLU A 353 -14.41 7.45 -7.81
C GLU A 353 -14.44 7.83 -9.29
N TRP A 354 -14.03 6.90 -10.16
CA TRP A 354 -14.05 7.03 -11.61
C TRP A 354 -14.35 5.69 -12.26
N LEU A 355 -15.07 5.67 -13.39
CA LEU A 355 -15.44 4.44 -14.09
C LEU A 355 -14.67 4.27 -15.41
N PRO A 356 -13.68 3.35 -15.49
CA PRO A 356 -13.07 2.99 -16.77
C PRO A 356 -14.12 2.38 -17.71
N LEU A 357 -14.04 2.67 -19.01
CA LEU A 357 -14.98 2.12 -20.01
C LEU A 357 -16.45 2.35 -19.59
N ARG A 358 -16.78 3.57 -19.16
CA ARG A 358 -18.07 3.93 -18.57
C ARG A 358 -19.26 3.45 -19.40
N GLU A 359 -19.32 3.80 -20.68
CA GLU A 359 -20.47 3.48 -21.54
C GLU A 359 -20.79 1.98 -21.61
N PRO A 360 -19.86 1.07 -21.98
CA PRO A 360 -20.17 -0.36 -22.01
C PRO A 360 -20.46 -0.94 -20.62
N LEU A 361 -19.80 -0.45 -19.55
CA LEU A 361 -20.06 -0.95 -18.20
C LEU A 361 -21.43 -0.51 -17.67
N GLU A 362 -21.86 0.73 -17.94
CA GLU A 362 -23.20 1.20 -17.57
C GLU A 362 -24.31 0.51 -18.38
N ALA A 363 -24.01 0.06 -19.61
CA ALA A 363 -24.91 -0.73 -20.43
C ALA A 363 -25.08 -2.17 -19.91
N LEU A 364 -23.98 -2.78 -19.43
CA LEU A 364 -23.96 -4.15 -18.91
C LEU A 364 -24.42 -4.25 -17.45
N PHE A 365 -24.04 -3.28 -16.63
CA PHE A 365 -24.23 -3.28 -15.19
C PHE A 365 -24.88 -1.96 -14.75
N PRO A 366 -26.20 -1.92 -14.51
CA PRO A 366 -26.89 -0.68 -14.10
C PRO A 366 -26.28 0.00 -12.87
N ILE A 367 -25.77 -0.80 -11.93
CA ILE A 367 -25.05 -0.33 -10.73
C ILE A 367 -23.78 0.47 -11.03
N ALA A 368 -23.14 0.29 -12.20
CA ALA A 368 -21.98 1.07 -12.59
C ALA A 368 -22.29 2.58 -12.74
N ARG A 369 -23.57 2.95 -12.94
CA ARG A 369 -24.00 4.37 -12.98
C ARG A 369 -23.81 5.11 -11.66
N THR A 370 -23.58 4.39 -10.56
CA THR A 370 -23.29 4.95 -9.24
C THR A 370 -21.83 5.38 -9.07
N ALA A 371 -20.93 4.95 -9.97
CA ALA A 371 -19.53 5.34 -9.93
C ALA A 371 -19.36 6.84 -10.16
N GLY A 372 -18.46 7.44 -9.38
CA GLY A 372 -18.14 8.86 -9.38
C GLY A 372 -17.54 9.36 -10.70
N HIS A 373 -17.38 10.68 -10.80
CA HIS A 373 -16.83 11.38 -11.97
C HIS A 373 -15.59 12.18 -11.58
N PHE A 374 -14.80 11.68 -10.63
CA PHE A 374 -13.59 12.37 -10.23
C PHE A 374 -12.55 12.33 -11.34
N VAL A 375 -11.90 13.48 -11.54
CA VAL A 375 -10.78 13.65 -12.44
C VAL A 375 -9.49 13.79 -11.62
N PRO A 376 -8.37 13.24 -12.11
CA PRO A 376 -7.10 13.33 -11.40
C PRO A 376 -6.58 14.78 -11.40
N GLY A 377 -6.00 15.21 -10.28
CA GLY A 377 -5.15 16.39 -10.21
C GLY A 377 -3.77 16.14 -10.85
N ASP A 378 -3.02 17.23 -11.06
CA ASP A 378 -1.68 17.22 -11.66
C ASP A 378 -0.57 17.73 -10.72
N GLY A 379 -0.91 18.10 -9.49
CA GLY A 379 0.02 18.57 -8.47
C GLY A 379 1.07 17.55 -8.02
N ASP A 380 2.00 18.02 -7.19
CA ASP A 380 3.15 17.25 -6.69
C ASP A 380 2.93 16.66 -5.28
N GLY A 381 1.74 16.83 -4.72
CA GLY A 381 1.38 16.27 -3.40
C GLY A 381 1.82 17.12 -2.22
N LEU A 382 2.45 18.28 -2.43
CA LEU A 382 2.96 19.15 -1.38
C LEU A 382 1.96 20.28 -1.10
N VAL A 383 1.75 20.60 0.18
CA VAL A 383 1.08 21.84 0.63
C VAL A 383 1.83 22.45 1.81
N THR A 384 1.79 23.77 1.96
CA THR A 384 2.40 24.48 3.09
C THR A 384 1.32 24.97 4.06
N ALA A 385 1.44 24.63 5.34
CA ALA A 385 0.55 25.13 6.39
C ALA A 385 1.36 25.56 7.62
N ALA A 386 1.10 26.76 8.14
CA ALA A 386 1.84 27.34 9.27
C ALA A 386 3.38 27.33 9.10
N GLY A 387 3.87 27.43 7.85
CA GLY A 387 5.30 27.38 7.53
C GLY A 387 5.90 25.97 7.48
N VAL A 388 5.08 24.93 7.63
CA VAL A 388 5.49 23.51 7.56
C VAL A 388 5.02 22.91 6.24
N ASP A 389 5.95 22.24 5.57
CA ASP A 389 5.69 21.51 4.33
C ASP A 389 5.09 20.12 4.62
N LEU A 390 3.87 19.89 4.15
CA LEU A 390 3.10 18.66 4.33
C LEU A 390 2.93 17.94 2.99
N GLY A 391 3.20 16.64 2.97
CA GLY A 391 2.79 15.79 1.86
C GLY A 391 1.39 15.27 2.08
N VAL A 392 0.57 15.20 1.02
CA VAL A 392 -0.82 14.77 1.08
C VAL A 392 -0.98 13.52 0.21
N ALA A 393 -1.45 12.44 0.81
CA ALA A 393 -1.80 11.20 0.12
C ALA A 393 -3.24 10.82 0.49
N ILE A 394 -4.21 11.29 -0.30
CA ILE A 394 -5.63 11.14 0.03
C ILE A 394 -6.05 9.68 -0.10
N CYS A 395 -6.41 9.05 1.03
CA CYS A 395 -7.05 7.75 1.10
C CYS A 395 -6.32 6.61 0.35
N PHE A 396 -6.73 6.31 -0.88
CA PHE A 396 -6.15 5.26 -1.73
C PHE A 396 -4.71 5.56 -2.14
N GLU A 397 -4.32 6.84 -2.16
CA GLU A 397 -3.00 7.29 -2.65
C GLU A 397 -1.83 6.78 -1.81
N VAL A 398 -2.01 6.54 -0.51
CA VAL A 398 -0.92 6.05 0.37
C VAL A 398 -0.35 4.70 -0.08
N ALA A 399 -1.13 3.93 -0.85
CA ALA A 399 -0.69 2.67 -1.43
C ALA A 399 0.32 2.86 -2.59
N PHE A 400 0.41 4.06 -3.18
CA PHE A 400 1.27 4.38 -4.32
C PHE A 400 2.61 4.96 -3.88
N ASP A 401 3.70 4.42 -4.42
CA ASP A 401 5.06 4.84 -4.03
C ASP A 401 5.32 6.32 -4.34
N THR A 402 4.81 6.83 -5.46
CA THR A 402 5.04 8.22 -5.88
C THR A 402 4.24 9.21 -5.04
N ALA A 403 3.03 8.87 -4.58
CA ALA A 403 2.21 9.77 -3.77
C ALA A 403 2.87 10.15 -2.44
N ALA A 404 3.61 9.21 -1.83
CA ALA A 404 4.40 9.50 -0.63
C ALA A 404 5.77 10.10 -0.97
N ARG A 405 6.45 9.59 -2.00
CA ARG A 405 7.83 9.99 -2.31
C ARG A 405 7.95 11.39 -2.89
N GLU A 406 7.06 11.77 -3.82
CA GLU A 406 7.15 13.04 -4.53
C GLU A 406 7.15 14.24 -3.57
N PRO A 407 6.18 14.41 -2.65
CA PRO A 407 6.20 15.54 -1.72
C PRO A 407 7.41 15.52 -0.78
N VAL A 408 7.80 14.35 -0.24
CA VAL A 408 8.98 14.26 0.66
C VAL A 408 10.27 14.62 -0.08
N SER A 409 10.41 14.21 -1.35
CA SER A 409 11.57 14.58 -2.15
C SER A 409 11.67 16.09 -2.45
N ARG A 410 10.57 16.83 -2.24
CA ARG A 410 10.46 18.28 -2.46
C ARG A 410 10.53 19.12 -1.19
N GLY A 411 10.50 18.49 -0.01
CA GLY A 411 10.61 19.21 1.26
C GLY A 411 9.62 18.78 2.33
N ALA A 412 8.60 17.98 2.00
CA ALA A 412 7.60 17.57 2.99
C ALA A 412 8.24 16.91 4.20
N GLN A 413 7.92 17.45 5.37
CA GLN A 413 8.45 17.00 6.65
C GLN A 413 7.47 16.06 7.37
N ILE A 414 6.20 16.07 6.96
CA ILE A 414 5.12 15.22 7.48
C ILE A 414 4.34 14.68 6.28
N LEU A 415 3.84 13.45 6.36
CA LEU A 415 2.85 12.94 5.43
C LEU A 415 1.48 12.91 6.10
N THR A 416 0.47 13.42 5.41
CA THR A 416 -0.93 13.41 5.84
C THR A 416 -1.73 12.48 4.95
N VAL A 417 -2.60 11.67 5.57
CA VAL A 417 -3.46 10.69 4.91
C VAL A 417 -4.90 11.01 5.32
N PRO A 418 -5.53 12.02 4.69
CA PRO A 418 -6.96 12.26 4.88
C PRO A 418 -7.74 11.11 4.22
N THR A 419 -8.69 10.50 4.94
CA THR A 419 -9.41 9.33 4.42
C THR A 419 -10.86 9.22 4.90
N ASN A 420 -11.74 8.82 3.99
CA ASN A 420 -13.14 8.54 4.29
C ASN A 420 -13.40 7.03 4.27
N ASN A 421 -13.24 6.39 5.42
CA ASN A 421 -13.45 4.94 5.53
C ASN A 421 -14.94 4.55 5.67
N ALA A 422 -15.88 5.50 5.72
CA ALA A 422 -17.30 5.21 5.91
C ALA A 422 -17.86 4.30 4.80
N THR A 423 -17.40 4.52 3.57
CA THR A 423 -17.71 3.70 2.39
C THR A 423 -17.42 2.21 2.58
N PHE A 424 -16.45 1.88 3.44
CA PHE A 424 -15.96 0.52 3.62
C PHE A 424 -16.39 -0.10 4.96
N GLY A 425 -17.25 0.57 5.72
CA GLY A 425 -17.86 0.02 6.91
C GLY A 425 -16.86 -0.45 7.98
N ARG A 426 -17.33 -1.34 8.85
CA ARG A 426 -16.48 -2.05 9.82
C ARG A 426 -15.73 -3.18 9.11
N SER A 427 -14.64 -2.85 8.43
CA SER A 427 -13.88 -3.82 7.62
C SER A 427 -12.36 -3.72 7.80
N PRO A 428 -11.60 -4.73 7.33
CA PRO A 428 -10.13 -4.72 7.32
C PRO A 428 -9.46 -3.53 6.64
N MET A 429 -10.14 -2.81 5.75
CA MET A 429 -9.54 -1.79 4.88
C MET A 429 -8.78 -0.73 5.67
N THR A 430 -9.36 -0.20 6.75
CA THR A 430 -8.72 0.84 7.57
C THR A 430 -7.42 0.37 8.21
N TYR A 431 -7.37 -0.87 8.71
CA TYR A 431 -6.16 -1.45 9.29
C TYR A 431 -5.10 -1.76 8.21
N GLN A 432 -5.53 -2.14 7.01
CA GLN A 432 -4.63 -2.35 5.88
C GLN A 432 -4.00 -1.02 5.44
N GLN A 433 -4.77 0.08 5.39
CA GLN A 433 -4.28 1.43 5.11
C GLN A 433 -3.35 1.95 6.22
N LEU A 434 -3.66 1.68 7.49
CA LEU A 434 -2.78 1.98 8.62
C LEU A 434 -1.41 1.30 8.45
N ALA A 435 -1.39 0.00 8.10
CA ALA A 435 -0.13 -0.70 7.83
C ALA A 435 0.65 -0.13 6.64
N MET A 436 -0.04 0.29 5.57
CA MET A 436 0.62 1.01 4.45
C MET A 436 1.26 2.30 4.93
N SER A 437 0.54 3.09 5.72
CA SER A 437 1.01 4.36 6.27
C SER A 437 2.24 4.18 7.16
N ARG A 438 2.28 3.13 7.99
CA ARG A 438 3.47 2.76 8.78
C ARG A 438 4.70 2.44 7.92
N VAL A 439 4.49 1.74 6.81
CA VAL A 439 5.58 1.47 5.85
C VAL A 439 6.06 2.77 5.19
N ARG A 440 5.16 3.69 4.83
CA ARG A 440 5.53 5.01 4.27
C ARG A 440 6.31 5.86 5.25
N ALA A 441 5.96 5.81 6.54
CA ALA A 441 6.68 6.52 7.60
C ALA A 441 8.17 6.13 7.62
N VAL A 442 8.46 4.82 7.62
CA VAL A 442 9.83 4.27 7.62
C VAL A 442 10.54 4.49 6.30
N GLU A 443 9.83 4.31 5.19
CA GLU A 443 10.36 4.51 3.86
C GLU A 443 10.89 5.92 3.65
N HIS A 444 10.24 6.92 4.25
CA HIS A 444 10.56 8.33 4.05
C HIS A 444 11.16 9.03 5.28
N ASN A 445 11.26 8.35 6.42
CA ASN A 445 11.71 8.91 7.69
C ASN A 445 10.97 10.21 8.05
N VAL A 446 9.65 10.18 7.96
CA VAL A 446 8.73 11.28 8.29
C VAL A 446 7.58 10.76 9.15
N PRO A 447 7.05 11.55 10.09
CA PRO A 447 5.80 11.22 10.74
C PRO A 447 4.67 11.14 9.71
N VAL A 448 3.71 10.23 9.96
CA VAL A 448 2.51 10.08 9.12
C VAL A 448 1.27 10.28 9.99
N LEU A 449 0.38 11.15 9.55
CA LEU A 449 -0.85 11.52 10.26
C LEU A 449 -2.06 11.08 9.45
N ILE A 450 -2.87 10.19 10.01
CA ILE A 450 -4.11 9.73 9.40
C ILE A 450 -5.26 10.48 10.06
N ALA A 451 -5.99 11.25 9.27
CA ALA A 451 -7.26 11.86 9.66
C ALA A 451 -8.39 11.09 8.97
N ALA A 452 -9.11 10.25 9.72
CA ALA A 452 -10.15 9.39 9.21
C ALA A 452 -11.55 9.91 9.58
N THR A 453 -12.51 9.85 8.65
CA THR A 453 -13.90 10.24 8.95
C THR A 453 -14.54 9.30 9.96
N SER A 454 -14.39 7.98 9.76
CA SER A 454 -15.00 6.95 10.61
C SER A 454 -14.14 5.68 10.74
N GLY A 455 -12.92 5.68 10.19
CA GLY A 455 -11.93 4.62 10.37
C GLY A 455 -11.00 4.92 11.53
N VAL A 456 -9.82 4.31 11.52
CA VAL A 456 -8.76 4.59 12.48
C VAL A 456 -8.02 5.85 12.05
N SER A 457 -8.14 6.91 12.84
CA SER A 457 -7.19 8.03 12.80
C SER A 457 -5.96 7.65 13.62
N ALA A 458 -4.77 8.10 13.21
CA ALA A 458 -3.53 7.68 13.86
C ALA A 458 -2.40 8.71 13.71
N VAL A 459 -1.52 8.73 14.71
CA VAL A 459 -0.24 9.44 14.69
C VAL A 459 0.87 8.41 14.63
N ILE A 460 1.65 8.41 13.54
CA ILE A 460 2.69 7.41 13.29
C ILE A 460 4.05 8.11 13.30
N GLY A 461 5.00 7.59 14.08
CA GLY A 461 6.37 8.08 14.11
C GLY A 461 7.18 7.67 12.85
N PRO A 462 8.32 8.34 12.58
CA PRO A 462 9.19 8.03 11.44
C PRO A 462 9.73 6.59 11.40
N ASP A 463 9.70 5.88 12.53
CA ASP A 463 10.09 4.47 12.66
C ASP A 463 8.92 3.49 12.44
N GLY A 464 7.74 3.99 12.08
CA GLY A 464 6.53 3.21 11.85
C GLY A 464 5.78 2.82 13.12
N THR A 465 6.17 3.34 14.29
CA THR A 465 5.43 3.14 15.54
C THR A 465 4.14 3.96 15.56
N VAL A 466 3.02 3.33 15.95
CA VAL A 466 1.76 4.04 16.18
C VAL A 466 1.82 4.65 17.58
N ARG A 467 1.88 5.97 17.66
CA ARG A 467 1.98 6.72 18.93
C ARG A 467 0.60 6.98 19.55
N ALA A 468 -0.41 7.19 18.72
CA ALA A 468 -1.80 7.34 19.10
C ALA A 468 -2.72 6.82 17.99
N GLU A 469 -3.88 6.27 18.35
CA GLU A 469 -4.92 5.84 17.41
C GLU A 469 -6.32 6.00 18.03
N SER A 470 -7.34 6.27 17.20
CA SER A 470 -8.75 6.29 17.60
C SER A 470 -9.44 4.94 17.35
N GLY A 471 -10.62 4.75 17.96
CA GLY A 471 -11.56 3.73 17.51
C GLY A 471 -12.26 4.11 16.20
N ILE A 472 -12.98 3.14 15.64
CA ILE A 472 -13.75 3.32 14.40
C ILE A 472 -15.22 3.68 14.71
N PHE A 473 -15.83 4.49 13.84
CA PHE A 473 -17.23 4.94 13.95
C PHE A 473 -17.56 5.67 15.26
N GLU A 474 -16.63 6.47 15.76
CA GLU A 474 -16.81 7.37 16.91
C GLU A 474 -16.18 8.73 16.62
N PRO A 475 -16.65 9.83 17.23
CA PRO A 475 -15.92 11.09 17.20
C PRO A 475 -14.64 10.99 18.04
N ALA A 476 -13.55 11.59 17.58
CA ALA A 476 -12.28 11.62 18.31
C ALA A 476 -11.40 12.82 17.92
N VAL A 477 -10.46 13.17 18.78
CA VAL A 477 -9.39 14.14 18.51
C VAL A 477 -8.06 13.48 18.85
N LEU A 478 -7.12 13.50 17.91
CA LEU A 478 -5.73 13.10 18.16
C LEU A 478 -4.87 14.36 18.13
N ALA A 479 -4.64 14.94 19.29
CA ALA A 479 -3.65 16.01 19.49
C ALA A 479 -2.29 15.38 19.77
N ALA A 480 -1.26 15.76 19.01
CA ALA A 480 0.08 15.25 19.19
C ALA A 480 1.15 16.24 18.72
N GLN A 481 2.23 16.28 19.49
CA GLN A 481 3.48 16.90 19.09
C GLN A 481 4.26 15.97 18.15
N VAL A 482 4.64 16.47 16.98
CA VAL A 482 5.46 15.74 16.01
C VAL A 482 6.79 16.44 15.75
N GLU A 483 7.85 15.65 15.66
CA GLU A 483 9.20 16.14 15.36
C GLU A 483 9.39 16.25 13.84
N VAL A 484 9.88 17.39 13.36
CA VAL A 484 10.14 17.68 11.94
C VAL A 484 11.61 18.06 11.71
N GLY A 485 12.07 17.98 10.45
CA GLY A 485 13.45 18.30 10.05
C GLY A 485 14.34 17.10 9.67
N GLY A 486 13.94 15.88 10.07
CA GLY A 486 14.69 14.65 9.78
C GLY A 486 14.31 13.94 8.46
N ALA A 487 13.52 14.57 7.60
CA ALA A 487 12.89 13.92 6.45
C ALA A 487 13.89 13.31 5.45
N GLY A 488 13.55 12.16 4.90
CA GLY A 488 14.22 11.54 3.76
C GLY A 488 15.18 10.41 4.10
N THR A 489 15.28 9.48 3.16
CA THR A 489 16.08 8.26 3.24
C THR A 489 16.80 7.97 1.91
N ILE A 490 17.67 6.96 1.89
CA ILE A 490 18.22 6.41 0.64
C ILE A 490 17.09 5.97 -0.30
N ALA A 491 16.03 5.35 0.21
CA ALA A 491 14.86 4.98 -0.60
C ALA A 491 14.19 6.20 -1.24
N THR A 492 14.05 7.29 -0.49
CA THR A 492 13.49 8.56 -0.99
C THR A 492 14.31 9.10 -2.16
N ARG A 493 15.65 9.07 -2.05
CA ARG A 493 16.56 9.55 -3.09
C ARG A 493 16.62 8.65 -4.32
N LEU A 494 16.66 7.33 -4.13
CA LEU A 494 16.77 6.37 -5.25
C LEU A 494 15.47 6.20 -6.03
N GLY A 495 14.33 6.41 -5.38
CA GLY A 495 13.01 6.28 -6.00
C GLY A 495 12.82 4.97 -6.75
N GLY A 496 12.34 5.05 -7.99
CA GLY A 496 11.99 3.88 -8.81
C GLY A 496 13.18 2.99 -9.25
N ILE A 497 14.43 3.41 -9.02
CA ILE A 497 15.62 2.66 -9.46
C ILE A 497 15.64 1.25 -8.86
N LEU A 498 15.35 1.11 -7.56
CA LEU A 498 15.36 -0.19 -6.88
C LEU A 498 14.26 -1.12 -7.41
N GLN A 499 13.10 -0.57 -7.75
CA GLN A 499 12.04 -1.33 -8.42
C GLN A 499 12.53 -1.87 -9.77
N THR A 500 13.17 -1.04 -10.59
CA THR A 500 13.73 -1.46 -11.88
C THR A 500 14.77 -2.57 -11.71
N VAL A 501 15.71 -2.43 -10.76
CA VAL A 501 16.73 -3.45 -10.49
C VAL A 501 16.09 -4.79 -10.07
N CYS A 502 15.12 -4.77 -9.15
CA CYS A 502 14.41 -5.99 -8.72
C CYS A 502 13.69 -6.67 -9.89
N CYS A 503 12.99 -5.90 -10.73
CA CYS A 503 12.34 -6.42 -11.94
C CYS A 503 13.34 -7.03 -12.93
N LEU A 504 14.48 -6.37 -13.16
CA LEU A 504 15.52 -6.84 -14.08
C LEU A 504 16.13 -8.16 -13.62
N ILE A 505 16.33 -8.37 -12.31
CA ILE A 505 16.78 -9.65 -11.77
C ILE A 505 15.83 -10.78 -12.19
N GLY A 506 14.52 -10.55 -12.10
CA GLY A 506 13.49 -11.51 -12.53
C GLY A 506 13.55 -11.81 -14.02
N LEU A 507 13.63 -10.76 -14.85
CA LEU A 507 13.70 -10.87 -16.32
C LEU A 507 14.95 -11.60 -16.80
N VAL A 508 16.11 -11.29 -16.21
CA VAL A 508 17.38 -11.95 -16.51
C VAL A 508 17.33 -13.43 -16.10
N ALA A 509 16.78 -13.74 -14.93
CA ALA A 509 16.64 -15.11 -14.47
C ALA A 509 15.70 -15.94 -15.38
N LEU A 510 14.57 -15.36 -15.79
CA LEU A 510 13.65 -16.02 -16.71
C LEU A 510 14.29 -16.24 -18.09
N THR A 511 14.92 -15.22 -18.66
CA THR A 511 15.61 -15.30 -19.95
C THR A 511 16.70 -16.36 -19.93
N TRP A 512 17.55 -16.36 -18.90
CA TRP A 512 18.57 -17.38 -18.71
C TRP A 512 17.96 -18.78 -18.62
N ALA A 513 16.86 -18.94 -17.88
CA ALA A 513 16.18 -20.21 -17.73
C ALA A 513 15.60 -20.72 -19.06
N LEU A 514 14.99 -19.83 -19.86
CA LEU A 514 14.47 -20.16 -21.19
C LEU A 514 15.58 -20.62 -22.14
N VAL A 515 16.67 -19.85 -22.26
CA VAL A 515 17.83 -20.21 -23.11
C VAL A 515 18.39 -21.57 -22.72
N ARG A 516 18.54 -21.85 -21.43
CA ARG A 516 19.01 -23.15 -20.92
C ARG A 516 18.05 -24.30 -21.21
N THR A 517 16.74 -24.05 -21.23
CA THR A 517 15.77 -25.09 -21.59
C THR A 517 15.76 -25.40 -23.08
N TRP A 518 16.05 -24.42 -23.94
CA TRP A 518 16.17 -24.59 -25.39
C TRP A 518 17.45 -25.31 -25.80
N GLN A 519 18.56 -25.02 -25.12
CA GLN A 519 19.87 -25.62 -25.42
C GLN A 519 20.03 -27.08 -24.96
N ARG A 520 19.06 -27.66 -24.24
CA ARG A 520 19.08 -29.10 -23.92
C ARG A 520 18.58 -29.86 -25.15
N PRO A 521 19.43 -30.62 -25.87
CA PRO A 521 18.97 -31.43 -26.99
C PRO A 521 17.87 -32.37 -26.49
N ALA A 522 16.81 -32.53 -27.28
CA ALA A 522 15.94 -33.69 -27.13
C ALA A 522 16.85 -34.92 -27.27
N THR A 523 17.18 -35.56 -26.15
CA THR A 523 17.85 -36.86 -26.20
C THR A 523 16.98 -37.76 -27.05
N ARG A 524 17.57 -38.18 -28.17
CA ARG A 524 17.06 -39.13 -29.16
C ARG A 524 16.10 -40.13 -28.49
N THR A 525 14.89 -40.22 -29.04
CA THR A 525 14.29 -41.51 -29.34
C THR A 525 15.34 -42.31 -30.13
N GLU A 526 16.19 -43.05 -29.42
CA GLU A 526 16.88 -44.17 -30.05
C GLU A 526 15.84 -45.29 -30.15
N GLU A 527 15.40 -45.52 -31.39
CA GLU A 527 14.96 -46.82 -31.84
C GLU A 527 15.99 -47.87 -31.41
N LYS A 528 15.55 -48.84 -30.61
CA LYS A 528 15.67 -50.27 -30.90
C LYS A 528 14.80 -51.09 -29.97
#